data_AF-A0A3D2UDN6-F1
#
_entry.id   AF-A0A3D2UDN6-F1
#
_cell.length_a   1.000
_cell.length_b   1.000
_cell.length_c   1.000
_cell.angle_alpha   90.00
_cell.angle_beta   90.00
_cell.angle_gamma   90.00
#
_symmetry.space_group_name_H-M   'P 1'
#
loop_
_entity.id
_entity.type
_entity.pdbx_description
1 polymer ?
#
loop_
_entity_poly.entity_id
_entity_poly.type
_entity_poly.pdbx_seq_one_letter_code
_entity_poly.pdbx_strand_id
1 'polypeptide(L)'
;MVLFPMVIVTTFTLAGCSSGNEQDSGPTVEGDPVGTLGAHEHGVVRMGLAVDDQRMSLDIEVPAATVFGFEHNPETEEEIRVVSEAMETLRTRVGEVIVVSSELACELEDVEVVSAPEVDEEHSHSE
;
A
#
# COMPACT_ATOMS: atom_id res chain seq x y z
N MET A 1 6.68 11.95 -21.36
CA MET A 1 6.89 11.48 -19.98
C MET A 1 5.88 12.14 -19.08
N VAL A 2 4.82 11.43 -18.70
CA VAL A 2 4.03 11.82 -17.54
C VAL A 2 4.82 11.28 -16.35
N LEU A 3 5.42 12.16 -15.54
CA LEU A 3 5.95 11.74 -14.24
C LEU A 3 4.74 11.37 -13.38
N PHE A 4 4.33 10.12 -13.41
CA PHE A 4 3.55 9.58 -12.31
C PHE A 4 4.50 9.56 -11.11
N PRO A 5 4.19 10.25 -10.00
CA PRO A 5 4.98 10.08 -8.78
C PRO A 5 4.94 8.58 -8.47
N MET A 6 6.12 7.99 -8.35
CA MET A 6 6.29 6.56 -8.20
C MET A 6 5.82 6.18 -6.79
N VAL A 7 4.54 5.92 -6.67
CA VAL A 7 3.83 5.75 -5.42
C VAL A 7 3.22 4.36 -5.42
N ILE A 8 3.42 3.64 -4.32
CA ILE A 8 2.82 2.33 -4.14
C ILE A 8 1.45 2.56 -3.52
N VAL A 9 0.41 2.11 -4.20
CA VAL A 9 -0.96 2.09 -3.68
C VAL A 9 -1.33 0.65 -3.42
N THR A 10 -1.73 0.34 -2.20
CA THR A 10 -2.13 -1.02 -1.81
C THR A 10 -3.45 -0.98 -1.05
N THR A 11 -4.39 -1.79 -1.49
CA THR A 11 -5.67 -2.02 -0.84
C THR A 11 -5.62 -3.35 -0.08
N PHE A 12 -6.19 -3.37 1.12
CA PHE A 12 -6.34 -4.55 1.95
C PHE A 12 -7.80 -4.68 2.31
N THR A 13 -8.35 -5.88 2.17
CA THR A 13 -9.71 -6.16 2.61
C THR A 13 -9.66 -7.15 3.76
N LEU A 14 -10.29 -6.80 4.87
CA LEU A 14 -10.58 -7.71 5.97
C LEU A 14 -12.08 -7.97 6.02
N ALA A 15 -12.44 -9.23 6.26
CA ALA A 15 -13.82 -9.68 6.35
C ALA A 15 -14.09 -10.39 7.69
N GLY A 16 -15.36 -10.65 7.98
CA GLY A 16 -15.78 -11.31 9.21
C GLY A 16 -15.72 -10.41 10.45
N CYS A 17 -15.52 -9.11 10.27
CA CYS A 17 -15.40 -8.17 11.37
C CYS A 17 -16.70 -8.10 12.17
N SER A 18 -16.65 -8.46 13.45
CA SER A 18 -17.74 -8.30 14.40
C SER A 18 -17.83 -6.83 14.81
N SER A 19 -18.93 -6.17 14.45
CA SER A 19 -19.23 -4.80 14.89
C SER A 19 -19.43 -4.76 16.41
N GLY A 20 -18.46 -4.20 17.14
CA GLY A 20 -18.66 -3.79 18.53
C GLY A 20 -19.67 -2.63 18.60
N ASN A 21 -20.57 -2.65 19.60
CA ASN A 21 -21.40 -1.48 19.91
C ASN A 21 -20.48 -0.31 20.31
N GLU A 22 -20.38 0.72 19.47
CA GLU A 22 -20.89 2.08 19.73
C GLU A 22 -20.51 2.95 18.53
N GLN A 23 -21.52 3.58 17.94
CA GLN A 23 -21.38 4.46 16.78
C GLN A 23 -21.06 5.86 17.30
N ASP A 24 -19.80 6.13 17.65
CA ASP A 24 -19.32 7.50 17.81
C ASP A 24 -18.91 8.03 16.44
N SER A 25 -19.20 9.31 16.18
CA SER A 25 -18.83 9.93 14.90
C SER A 25 -17.31 9.84 14.77
N GLY A 26 -16.83 9.05 13.80
CA GLY A 26 -15.41 8.83 13.60
C GLY A 26 -14.63 10.16 13.51
N PRO A 27 -13.35 10.17 13.91
CA PRO A 27 -12.55 11.39 13.90
C PRO A 27 -12.54 12.00 12.51
N THR A 28 -12.72 13.32 12.42
CA THR A 28 -12.49 14.04 11.17
C THR A 28 -10.98 14.01 10.91
N VAL A 29 -10.56 13.20 9.94
CA VAL A 29 -9.17 13.18 9.47
C VAL A 29 -8.97 14.41 8.60
N GLU A 30 -8.33 15.44 9.13
CA GLU A 30 -7.89 16.58 8.33
C GLU A 30 -6.64 16.19 7.55
N GLY A 31 -6.79 16.04 6.24
CA GLY A 31 -5.73 15.71 5.30
C GLY A 31 -6.17 16.01 3.88
N ASP A 32 -5.22 16.41 3.05
CA ASP A 32 -5.42 16.60 1.62
C ASP A 32 -5.99 15.30 0.99
N PRO A 33 -7.02 15.39 0.12
CA PRO A 33 -7.60 14.22 -0.52
C PRO A 33 -6.55 13.42 -1.29
N VAL A 34 -6.73 12.10 -1.29
CA VAL A 34 -5.93 11.13 -2.05
C VAL A 34 -5.70 11.68 -3.47
N GLY A 35 -4.43 11.91 -3.83
CA GLY A 35 -4.04 12.46 -5.13
C GLY A 35 -3.69 13.96 -5.19
N THR A 36 -3.66 14.70 -4.08
CA THR A 36 -3.11 16.07 -4.05
C THR A 36 -1.67 16.06 -3.51
N LEU A 37 -0.69 16.06 -4.41
CA LEU A 37 0.73 16.16 -4.04
C LEU A 37 1.17 17.63 -3.93
N GLY A 38 1.29 18.13 -2.70
CA GLY A 38 2.15 19.26 -2.38
C GLY A 38 3.63 18.91 -2.65
N ALA A 39 4.48 19.91 -2.87
CA ALA A 39 5.86 19.73 -3.32
C ALA A 39 6.71 18.90 -2.32
N HIS A 40 6.84 17.60 -2.62
CA HIS A 40 7.88 16.69 -2.16
C HIS A 40 8.02 16.51 -0.64
N GLU A 41 6.94 16.16 0.04
CA GLU A 41 7.03 15.54 1.36
C GLU A 41 7.55 14.10 1.25
N HIS A 42 8.87 13.95 1.07
CA HIS A 42 9.50 12.63 1.13
C HIS A 42 9.32 12.04 2.53
N GLY A 43 8.80 10.83 2.62
CA GLY A 43 8.61 10.10 3.88
C GLY A 43 7.23 10.22 4.51
N VAL A 44 6.27 10.88 3.86
CA VAL A 44 4.86 10.87 4.30
C VAL A 44 4.15 9.67 3.68
N VAL A 45 3.57 8.83 4.54
CA VAL A 45 2.65 7.76 4.16
C VAL A 45 1.23 8.26 4.40
N ARG A 46 0.35 8.06 3.42
CA ARG A 46 -1.09 8.28 3.61
C ARG A 46 -1.78 6.94 3.79
N MET A 47 -2.73 6.91 4.71
CA MET A 47 -3.48 5.71 5.04
C MET A 47 -4.96 6.05 5.15
N GLY A 48 -5.80 5.33 4.42
CA GLY A 48 -7.25 5.39 4.50
C GLY A 48 -7.80 4.12 5.11
N LEU A 49 -8.81 4.25 5.98
CA LEU A 49 -9.52 3.11 6.56
C LEU A 49 -11.02 3.35 6.38
N ALA A 50 -11.72 2.40 5.79
CA ALA A 50 -13.17 2.39 5.73
C ALA A 50 -13.72 1.09 6.31
N VAL A 51 -14.88 1.18 6.96
CA VAL A 51 -15.59 0.03 7.52
C VAL A 51 -17.00 0.06 6.94
N ASP A 52 -17.38 -1.02 6.27
CA ASP A 52 -18.72 -1.25 5.71
C ASP A 52 -19.26 -2.57 6.27
N ASP A 53 -20.18 -2.47 7.21
CA ASP A 53 -20.79 -3.60 7.92
C ASP A 53 -19.72 -4.52 8.55
N GLN A 54 -19.56 -5.75 8.05
CA GLN A 54 -18.54 -6.71 8.50
C GLN A 54 -17.24 -6.70 7.68
N ARG A 55 -17.07 -5.71 6.79
CA ARG A 55 -15.83 -5.55 6.01
C ARG A 55 -15.10 -4.29 6.41
N MET A 56 -13.77 -4.40 6.41
CA MET A 56 -12.87 -3.28 6.63
C MET A 56 -11.89 -3.21 5.48
N SER A 57 -11.80 -2.06 4.82
CA SER A 57 -10.84 -1.81 3.76
C SER A 57 -9.78 -0.82 4.23
N LEU A 58 -8.51 -1.15 4.01
CA LEU A 58 -7.39 -0.27 4.26
C LEU A 58 -6.72 0.09 2.93
N ASP A 59 -6.45 1.36 2.72
CA ASP A 59 -5.67 1.88 1.60
C ASP A 59 -4.38 2.48 2.13
N ILE A 60 -3.24 2.11 1.56
CA ILE A 60 -1.94 2.69 1.87
C ILE A 60 -1.34 3.27 0.60
N GLU A 61 -0.96 4.54 0.68
CA GLU A 61 -0.24 5.27 -0.37
C GLU A 61 1.13 5.70 0.18
N VAL A 62 2.22 5.17 -0.40
CA VAL A 62 3.59 5.41 0.07
C VAL A 62 4.54 5.74 -1.10
N PRO A 63 5.43 6.75 -0.96
CA PRO A 63 6.45 7.02 -1.96
C PRO A 63 7.43 5.84 -2.12
N ALA A 64 7.78 5.48 -3.36
CA ALA A 64 8.75 4.43 -3.67
C ALA A 64 10.08 4.60 -2.92
N ALA A 65 10.58 5.83 -2.80
CA ALA A 65 11.83 6.08 -2.07
C ALA A 65 11.76 5.75 -0.58
N THR A 66 10.57 5.70 0.02
CA THR A 66 10.40 5.29 1.43
C THR A 66 10.55 3.78 1.58
N VAL A 67 10.21 3.00 0.54
CA VAL A 67 10.26 1.53 0.56
C VAL A 67 11.56 0.99 -0.02
N PHE A 68 12.00 1.51 -1.17
CA PHE A 68 13.16 0.98 -1.91
C PHE A 68 14.41 1.86 -1.79
N GLY A 69 14.26 3.12 -1.38
CA GLY A 69 15.37 4.09 -1.30
C GLY A 69 15.59 4.93 -2.57
N PHE A 70 14.76 4.77 -3.60
CA PHE A 70 14.83 5.52 -4.86
C PHE A 70 13.45 5.80 -5.50
N GLU A 71 13.36 6.75 -6.44
CA GLU A 71 12.10 7.21 -7.07
C GLU A 71 11.99 6.92 -8.58
N HIS A 72 12.99 6.24 -9.16
CA HIS A 72 13.02 5.83 -10.56
C HIS A 72 12.65 4.35 -10.71
N ASN A 73 12.34 3.94 -11.96
CA ASN A 73 12.11 2.54 -12.27
C ASN A 73 13.38 1.72 -12.05
N PRO A 74 13.32 0.50 -11.47
CA PRO A 74 14.53 -0.28 -11.26
C PRO A 74 15.21 -0.57 -12.61
N GLU A 75 16.50 -0.26 -12.74
CA GLU A 75 17.27 -0.45 -13.98
C GLU A 75 18.38 -1.49 -13.81
N THR A 76 18.82 -1.71 -12.58
CA THR A 76 19.88 -2.68 -12.25
C THR A 76 19.31 -3.96 -11.65
N GLU A 77 20.03 -5.07 -11.81
CA GLU A 77 19.67 -6.36 -11.19
C GLU A 77 19.44 -6.23 -9.68
N GLU A 78 20.21 -5.37 -9.01
CA GLU A 78 20.09 -5.11 -7.58
C GLU A 78 18.80 -4.35 -7.24
N GLU A 79 18.45 -3.32 -8.00
CA GLU A 79 17.19 -2.58 -7.80
C GLU A 79 15.97 -3.45 -8.10
N ILE A 80 16.02 -4.28 -9.15
CA ILE A 80 14.96 -5.24 -9.48
C ILE A 80 14.78 -6.22 -8.32
N ARG A 81 15.88 -6.74 -7.76
CA ARG A 81 15.85 -7.63 -6.60
C ARG A 81 15.21 -6.96 -5.38
N VAL A 82 15.59 -5.71 -5.09
CA VAL A 82 15.02 -4.92 -3.98
C VAL A 82 13.51 -4.74 -4.14
N VAL A 83 13.04 -4.36 -5.34
CA VAL A 83 11.60 -4.19 -5.60
C VAL A 83 10.87 -5.52 -5.45
N SER A 84 11.39 -6.60 -6.06
CA SER A 84 10.77 -7.92 -6.01
C SER A 84 10.67 -8.47 -4.57
N GLU A 85 11.74 -8.39 -3.78
CA GLU A 85 11.75 -8.84 -2.38
C GLU A 85 10.77 -8.03 -1.50
N ALA A 86 10.70 -6.72 -1.71
CA ALA A 86 9.78 -5.85 -0.99
C ALA A 86 8.32 -6.15 -1.35
N MET A 87 8.02 -6.39 -2.63
CA MET A 87 6.68 -6.76 -3.10
C MET A 87 6.26 -8.16 -2.62
N GLU A 88 7.18 -9.12 -2.57
CA GLU A 88 6.91 -10.43 -1.97
C GLU A 88 6.63 -10.30 -0.47
N THR A 89 7.44 -9.51 0.25
CA THR A 89 7.26 -9.26 1.68
C THR A 89 5.91 -8.62 1.96
N LEU A 90 5.51 -7.62 1.17
CA LEU A 90 4.21 -6.97 1.30
C LEU A 90 3.07 -7.98 1.14
N ARG A 91 3.10 -8.80 0.09
CA ARG A 91 2.02 -9.78 -0.17
C ARG A 91 1.95 -10.90 0.86
N THR A 92 3.09 -11.34 1.39
CA THR A 92 3.15 -12.53 2.24
C THR A 92 3.10 -12.24 3.73
N ARG A 93 3.55 -11.05 4.17
CA ARG A 93 3.73 -10.73 5.58
C ARG A 93 2.93 -9.54 6.08
N VAL A 94 2.07 -8.94 5.24
CA VAL A 94 1.31 -7.78 5.70
C VAL A 94 0.38 -8.06 6.87
N GLY A 95 -0.10 -9.30 7.03
CA GLY A 95 -0.86 -9.71 8.22
C GLY A 95 -0.06 -9.65 9.53
N GLU A 96 1.28 -9.57 9.48
CA GLU A 96 2.14 -9.34 10.64
C GLU A 96 2.22 -7.84 11.00
N VAL A 97 1.94 -6.95 10.06
CA VAL A 97 2.08 -5.49 10.20
C VAL A 97 0.72 -4.84 10.48
N ILE A 98 -0.33 -5.26 9.77
CA ILE A 98 -1.70 -4.81 9.99
C ILE A 98 -2.36 -5.79 10.96
N VAL A 99 -2.23 -5.49 12.26
CA VAL A 99 -2.83 -6.28 13.32
C VAL A 99 -4.10 -5.59 13.80
N VAL A 100 -5.22 -6.28 13.63
CA VAL A 100 -6.53 -5.87 14.15
C VAL A 100 -6.78 -6.63 15.45
N SER A 101 -7.49 -6.01 16.40
CA SER A 101 -7.82 -6.70 17.66
C SER A 101 -8.51 -8.02 17.38
N SER A 102 -8.06 -9.10 18.04
CA SER A 102 -8.66 -10.42 17.90
C SER A 102 -10.12 -10.47 18.35
N GLU A 103 -10.56 -9.52 19.17
CA GLU A 103 -11.96 -9.35 19.59
C GLU A 103 -12.90 -8.99 18.43
N LEU A 104 -12.37 -8.40 17.35
CA LEU A 104 -13.14 -8.04 16.17
C LEU A 104 -13.28 -9.22 15.19
N ALA A 105 -12.55 -10.33 15.41
CA ALA A 105 -12.60 -11.53 14.56
C ALA A 105 -12.40 -11.25 13.05
N CYS A 106 -11.72 -10.15 12.69
CA CYS A 106 -11.41 -9.82 11.30
C CYS A 106 -10.34 -10.78 10.77
N GLU A 107 -10.54 -11.30 9.57
CA GLU A 107 -9.57 -12.09 8.83
C GLU A 107 -9.15 -11.32 7.57
N LEU A 108 -7.85 -11.30 7.28
CA LEU A 108 -7.34 -10.72 6.04
C LEU A 108 -7.80 -11.57 4.86
N GLU A 109 -8.64 -11.00 4.00
CA GLU A 109 -9.22 -11.68 2.84
C GLU A 109 -8.34 -11.48 1.60
N ASP A 110 -7.92 -10.24 1.33
CA ASP A 110 -7.20 -9.90 0.11
C ASP A 110 -6.20 -8.75 0.29
N VAL A 111 -5.17 -8.76 -0.56
CA VAL A 111 -4.11 -7.75 -0.65
C VAL A 111 -3.84 -7.45 -2.12
N GLU A 112 -4.22 -6.27 -2.59
CA GLU A 112 -4.01 -5.85 -3.96
C GLU A 112 -3.04 -4.67 -4.02
N VAL A 113 -2.00 -4.81 -4.85
CA VAL A 113 -1.08 -3.72 -5.19
C VAL A 113 -1.60 -3.06 -6.46
N VAL A 114 -2.22 -1.89 -6.31
CA VAL A 114 -2.87 -1.12 -7.40
C VAL A 114 -1.82 -0.45 -8.29
N SER A 115 -0.71 -0.01 -7.71
CA SER A 115 0.41 0.58 -8.45
C SER A 115 1.73 0.29 -7.74
N ALA A 116 2.78 0.02 -8.52
CA ALA A 116 4.15 -0.21 -8.06
C ALA A 116 5.13 0.05 -9.22
N PRO A 117 6.44 0.21 -8.94
CA PRO A 117 7.47 0.20 -9.97
C PRO A 117 7.36 -0.98 -10.93
N GLU A 118 7.59 -0.74 -12.22
CA GLU A 118 7.63 -1.80 -13.21
C GLU A 118 8.98 -2.51 -13.09
N VAL A 119 8.96 -3.82 -12.82
CA VAL A 119 10.16 -4.65 -12.96
C VAL A 119 10.14 -5.25 -14.36
N ASP A 120 10.95 -4.69 -15.26
CA ASP A 120 11.08 -5.22 -16.62
C ASP A 120 12.04 -6.40 -16.60
N GLU A 121 11.50 -7.62 -16.63
CA GLU A 121 12.29 -8.85 -16.74
C GLU A 121 12.52 -9.24 -18.23
N GLU A 122 12.81 -8.31 -19.16
CA GLU A 122 13.23 -8.74 -20.50
C GLU A 122 14.13 -7.75 -21.27
N HIS A 123 15.45 -7.91 -21.13
CA HIS A 123 16.42 -7.49 -22.14
C HIS A 123 17.27 -8.67 -22.59
N SER A 124 16.67 -9.58 -23.38
CA SER A 124 17.41 -10.47 -24.28
C SER A 124 16.90 -10.35 -25.72
N HIS A 125 17.06 -9.16 -26.31
CA HIS A 125 17.04 -9.04 -27.77
C HIS A 125 18.38 -9.49 -28.33
N SER A 126 18.49 -10.79 -28.64
CA SER A 126 19.39 -11.23 -29.70
C SER A 126 18.66 -11.13 -31.04
N GLU A 127 19.37 -10.57 -32.02
CA GLU A 127 18.96 -10.19 -33.38
C GLU A 127 18.22 -11.27 -34.19
#